data_AF-A0A1H8KVQ2-F1
#
_entry.id   AF-A0A1H8KVQ2-F1
#
_cell.length_a   1.000
_cell.length_b   1.000
_cell.length_c   1.000
_cell.angle_alpha   90.00
_cell.angle_beta   90.00
_cell.angle_gamma   90.00
#
_symmetry.space_group_name_H-M   'P 1'
#
loop_
_entity.id
_entity.type
_entity.pdbx_description
1 polymer ?
#
loop_
_entity_poly.entity_id
_entity_poly.type
_entity_poly.pdbx_seq_one_letter_code
_entity_poly.pdbx_strand_id
1 'polypeptide(L)'
;MKKMLLSVALIIGMGAAGFAQEADKKEHGHKPKSPEEMAQAQTNKLAEKLSLNDDQKKKVYALKLERSKKFANEMKGKHEEMMGKRDEMLKDQQAEDEKLEQILTPAQKESYEKLKADRKEKIHSMQGKGKRMGKRPGRMYDLPGKRDSSKVIN
;
A
#
# COMPACT_ATOMS: atom_id res chain seq x y z
N MET A 1 39.21 -41.63 41.65
CA MET A 1 38.79 -40.67 42.70
C MET A 1 39.56 -39.39 42.45
N LYS A 2 39.04 -38.18 42.25
CA LYS A 2 37.73 -37.50 42.44
C LYS A 2 37.57 -36.54 41.23
N LYS A 3 36.54 -36.65 40.36
CA LYS A 3 35.29 -35.83 40.32
C LYS A 3 35.57 -34.35 40.66
N MET A 4 35.37 -33.35 39.79
CA MET A 4 34.13 -32.95 39.08
C MET A 4 34.46 -32.22 37.75
N LEU A 5 33.85 -32.54 36.61
CA LEU A 5 32.63 -31.92 36.04
C LEU A 5 32.55 -30.37 36.14
N LEU A 6 32.84 -29.68 35.03
CA LEU A 6 31.99 -28.58 34.54
C LEU A 6 32.24 -28.32 33.05
N SER A 7 31.33 -28.89 32.27
CA SER A 7 31.04 -28.68 30.86
C SER A 7 30.61 -27.25 30.55
N VAL A 8 31.24 -26.61 29.55
CA VAL A 8 30.63 -25.52 28.77
C VAL A 8 30.87 -25.80 27.29
N ALA A 9 30.21 -26.87 26.83
CA ALA A 9 29.93 -27.11 25.42
C ALA A 9 28.40 -27.11 25.29
N LEU A 10 27.78 -25.93 25.27
CA LEU A 10 26.36 -25.78 24.99
C LEU A 10 26.02 -24.32 24.63
N ILE A 11 25.72 -24.08 23.34
CA ILE A 11 24.81 -23.05 22.79
C ILE A 11 25.28 -21.60 23.03
N ILE A 12 25.55 -20.77 22.01
CA ILE A 12 24.55 -20.09 21.18
C ILE A 12 25.08 -20.03 19.73
N GLY A 13 24.91 -21.14 19.01
CA GLY A 13 24.78 -21.14 17.55
C GLY A 13 23.34 -20.78 17.16
N MET A 14 22.82 -19.66 17.69
CA MET A 14 21.43 -19.24 17.56
C MET A 14 21.38 -17.82 16.99
N GLY A 15 21.93 -17.66 15.79
CA GLY A 15 21.82 -16.42 15.02
C GLY A 15 21.27 -16.61 13.61
N ALA A 16 21.10 -17.85 13.14
CA ALA A 16 20.80 -18.13 11.73
C ALA A 16 19.60 -19.07 11.49
N ALA A 17 18.78 -19.38 12.50
CA ALA A 17 17.67 -20.35 12.37
C ALA A 17 16.36 -19.90 13.05
N GLY A 18 16.08 -18.59 13.10
CA GLY A 18 14.95 -18.03 13.87
C GLY A 18 13.84 -17.34 13.08
N PHE A 19 13.87 -17.28 11.75
CA PHE A 19 12.83 -16.57 10.97
C PHE A 19 12.56 -17.24 9.62
N ALA A 20 12.26 -18.54 9.61
CA ALA A 20 11.90 -19.27 8.39
C ALA A 20 10.49 -19.87 8.41
N GLN A 21 9.74 -19.77 9.51
CA GLN A 21 8.38 -20.31 9.57
C GLN A 21 7.43 -19.34 10.27
N GLU A 22 6.86 -18.45 9.46
CA GLU A 22 5.42 -18.22 9.52
C GLU A 22 4.95 -17.79 8.11
N ALA A 23 5.20 -18.69 7.16
CA ALA A 23 4.67 -18.62 5.81
C ALA A 23 3.31 -19.34 5.73
N ASP A 24 2.47 -19.26 6.76
CA ASP A 24 1.12 -19.82 6.73
C ASP A 24 0.16 -18.93 7.53
N LYS A 25 -0.38 -17.93 6.82
CA LYS A 25 -1.78 -17.48 6.84
C LYS A 25 -1.91 -16.40 5.77
N LYS A 26 -2.34 -16.81 4.58
CA LYS A 26 -2.88 -15.91 3.56
C LYS A 26 -4.23 -15.39 4.06
N GLU A 27 -4.20 -14.54 5.08
CA GLU A 27 -5.33 -13.68 5.40
C GLU A 27 -5.21 -12.47 4.46
N HIS A 28 -6.19 -12.31 3.57
CA HIS A 28 -6.24 -11.22 2.61
C HIS A 28 -6.56 -9.88 3.31
N GLY A 29 -5.56 -9.38 4.04
CA GLY A 29 -5.53 -8.09 4.68
C GLY A 29 -4.09 -7.84 5.09
N HIS A 30 -3.27 -7.34 4.15
CA HIS A 30 -1.95 -6.82 4.54
C HIS A 30 -2.20 -5.67 5.52
N LYS A 31 -2.05 -5.93 6.83
CA LYS A 31 -1.95 -4.86 7.81
C LYS A 31 -0.83 -3.92 7.32
N PRO A 32 -1.06 -2.60 7.32
CA PRO A 32 0.00 -1.68 6.95
C PRO A 32 1.17 -1.91 7.91
N LYS A 33 2.33 -2.25 7.35
CA LYS A 33 3.55 -2.45 8.13
C LYS A 33 3.91 -1.16 8.85
N SER A 34 4.51 -1.26 10.03
CA SER A 34 5.03 -0.08 10.71
C SER A 34 6.22 0.52 9.94
N PRO A 35 6.51 1.82 10.09
CA PRO A 35 7.74 2.42 9.56
C PRO A 35 9.01 1.66 9.95
N GLU A 36 9.05 1.14 11.17
CA GLU A 36 10.13 0.35 11.73
C GLU A 36 10.28 -1.00 11.01
N GLU A 37 9.18 -1.75 10.85
CA GLU A 37 9.17 -3.03 10.11
C GLU A 37 9.58 -2.83 8.65
N MET A 38 9.11 -1.75 8.02
CA MET A 38 9.51 -1.40 6.65
C MET A 38 11.00 -1.08 6.55
N ALA A 39 11.51 -0.27 7.48
CA ALA A 39 12.93 0.11 7.52
C ALA A 39 13.82 -1.11 7.75
N GLN A 40 13.44 -2.00 8.65
CA GLN A 40 14.15 -3.25 8.93
C GLN A 40 14.16 -4.16 7.70
N ALA A 41 13.00 -4.41 7.08
CA ALA A 41 12.91 -5.25 5.89
C ALA A 41 13.76 -4.71 4.72
N GLN A 42 13.77 -3.39 4.51
CA GLN A 42 14.61 -2.76 3.49
C GLN A 42 16.10 -2.86 3.83
N THR A 43 16.45 -2.72 5.11
CA THR A 43 17.84 -2.83 5.56
C THR A 43 18.36 -4.25 5.37
N ASN A 44 17.59 -5.26 5.78
CA ASN A 44 17.96 -6.66 5.61
C ASN A 44 18.19 -7.01 4.14
N LYS A 45 17.28 -6.57 3.26
CA LYS A 45 17.42 -6.77 1.82
C LYS A 45 18.67 -6.11 1.25
N LEU A 46 19.05 -4.92 1.72
CA LEU A 46 20.28 -4.24 1.29
C LEU A 46 21.52 -4.91 1.88
N ALA A 47 21.44 -5.37 3.13
CA ALA A 47 22.50 -6.07 3.81
C ALA A 47 22.87 -7.37 3.08
N GLU A 48 21.87 -8.15 2.67
CA GLU A 48 22.08 -9.37 1.88
C GLU A 48 22.67 -9.07 0.51
N LYS A 49 22.10 -8.11 -0.22
CA LYS A 49 22.51 -7.82 -1.60
C LYS A 49 23.89 -7.19 -1.72
N LEU A 50 24.30 -6.41 -0.72
CA LEU A 50 25.54 -5.66 -0.74
C LEU A 50 26.57 -6.21 0.26
N SER A 51 26.26 -7.31 0.94
CA SER A 51 27.08 -7.92 1.99
C SER A 51 27.53 -6.88 3.03
N LEU A 52 26.58 -6.08 3.52
CA LEU A 52 26.89 -5.00 4.47
C LEU A 52 27.38 -5.56 5.81
N ASN A 53 28.39 -4.92 6.39
CA ASN A 53 28.80 -5.20 7.77
C ASN A 53 27.86 -4.55 8.79
N ASP A 54 28.03 -4.85 10.07
CA ASP A 54 27.07 -4.45 11.10
C ASP A 54 27.01 -2.93 11.33
N ASP A 55 28.13 -2.23 11.19
CA ASP A 55 28.15 -0.77 11.30
C ASP A 55 27.46 -0.10 10.10
N GLN A 56 27.62 -0.66 8.90
CA GLN A 56 26.90 -0.22 7.71
C GLN A 56 25.39 -0.50 7.84
N LYS A 57 24.99 -1.68 8.35
CA LYS A 57 23.58 -2.01 8.60
C LYS A 57 22.92 -1.01 9.55
N LYS A 58 23.59 -0.62 10.64
CA LYS A 58 23.07 0.39 11.58
C LYS A 58 22.82 1.73 10.90
N LYS A 59 23.79 2.21 10.10
CA LYS A 59 23.66 3.48 9.36
C LYS A 59 22.53 3.41 8.31
N VAL A 60 22.44 2.31 7.58
CA VAL A 60 21.37 2.10 6.59
C VAL A 60 20.01 2.03 7.27
N TYR A 61 19.89 1.32 8.40
CA TYR A 61 18.65 1.24 9.17
C TYR A 61 18.17 2.62 9.61
N ALA A 62 19.05 3.44 10.19
CA ALA A 62 18.71 4.80 10.62
C ALA A 62 18.17 5.64 9.44
N LEU A 63 18.84 5.61 8.29
CA LEU A 63 18.41 6.30 7.07
C LEU A 63 17.05 5.78 6.56
N LYS A 64 16.85 4.45 6.57
CA LYS A 64 15.59 3.84 6.13
C LYS A 64 14.44 4.16 7.07
N LEU A 65 14.71 4.24 8.37
CA LEU A 65 13.72 4.58 9.39
C LEU A 65 13.25 6.03 9.21
N GLU A 66 14.18 6.97 9.07
CA GLU A 66 13.85 8.38 8.81
C GLU A 66 12.98 8.52 7.57
N ARG A 67 13.40 7.90 6.45
CA ARG A 67 12.63 7.93 5.21
C ARG A 67 11.25 7.29 5.35
N SER A 68 11.14 6.18 6.07
CA SER A 68 9.86 5.49 6.28
C SER A 68 8.90 6.31 7.15
N LYS A 69 9.42 6.99 8.18
CA LYS A 69 8.65 7.92 9.01
C LYS A 69 8.16 9.14 8.23
N LYS A 70 9.04 9.75 7.43
CA LYS A 70 8.67 10.87 6.55
C LYS A 70 7.55 10.47 5.60
N PHE A 71 7.69 9.32 4.94
CA PHE A 71 6.66 8.79 4.05
C PHE A 71 5.34 8.51 4.78
N ALA A 72 5.38 7.92 5.97
CA ALA A 72 4.17 7.66 6.76
C ALA A 72 3.43 8.96 7.13
N ASN A 73 4.16 10.01 7.50
CA ASN A 73 3.57 11.32 7.80
C ASN A 73 2.99 11.99 6.55
N GLU A 74 3.69 11.96 5.42
CA GLU A 74 3.17 12.48 4.14
C GLU A 74 1.89 11.76 3.72
N MET A 75 1.83 10.44 3.90
CA MET A 75 0.63 9.66 3.59
C MET A 75 -0.54 9.96 4.51
N LYS A 76 -0.28 10.21 5.80
CA LYS A 76 -1.32 10.70 6.72
C LYS A 76 -1.89 12.04 6.28
N GLY A 77 -1.02 13.02 5.97
CA GLY A 77 -1.47 14.34 5.52
C GLY A 77 -2.28 14.28 4.23
N LYS A 78 -1.84 13.49 3.24
CA LYS A 78 -2.60 13.27 2.00
C LYS A 78 -3.94 12.58 2.25
N HIS A 79 -3.99 11.64 3.19
CA HIS A 79 -5.23 10.97 3.54
C HIS A 79 -6.23 11.94 4.17
N GLU A 80 -5.79 12.76 5.12
CA GLU A 80 -6.61 13.80 5.75
C GLU A 80 -7.11 14.82 4.72
N GLU A 81 -6.26 15.29 3.82
CA GLU A 81 -6.65 16.20 2.73
C GLU A 81 -7.70 15.57 1.80
N MET A 82 -7.51 14.30 1.42
CA MET A 82 -8.45 13.58 0.57
C MET A 82 -9.81 13.40 1.26
N MET A 83 -9.81 13.10 2.57
CA MET A 83 -11.05 12.98 3.34
C MET A 83 -11.78 14.32 3.41
N GLY A 84 -11.07 15.42 3.67
CA GLY A 84 -11.65 16.76 3.67
C GLY A 84 -12.29 17.13 2.32
N LYS A 85 -11.57 16.92 1.21
CA LYS A 85 -12.11 17.14 -0.15
C LYS A 85 -13.33 16.27 -0.46
N ARG A 86 -13.33 15.04 0.04
CA ARG A 86 -14.46 14.12 -0.14
C ARG A 86 -15.70 14.61 0.61
N ASP A 87 -15.54 15.10 1.84
CA ASP A 87 -16.64 15.62 2.63
C ASP A 87 -17.24 16.89 2.02
N GLU A 88 -16.39 17.79 1.50
CA GLU A 88 -16.82 18.98 0.75
C GLU A 88 -17.64 18.60 -0.48
N MET A 89 -17.11 17.70 -1.32
CA MET A 89 -17.82 17.21 -2.51
C MET A 89 -19.14 16.51 -2.17
N LEU A 90 -19.24 15.84 -1.03
CA LEU A 90 -20.50 15.21 -0.58
C LEU A 90 -21.54 16.27 -0.19
N LYS A 91 -21.13 17.33 0.51
CA LYS A 91 -22.03 18.45 0.85
C LYS A 91 -22.52 19.18 -0.39
N ASP A 92 -21.64 19.45 -1.35
CA ASP A 92 -22.01 20.12 -2.59
C ASP A 92 -23.03 19.29 -3.37
N GLN A 93 -22.79 17.97 -3.51
CA GLN A 93 -23.75 17.07 -4.13
C GLN A 93 -25.10 17.04 -3.41
N GLN A 94 -25.13 17.06 -2.07
CA GLN A 94 -26.38 17.13 -1.31
C GLN A 94 -27.13 18.44 -1.56
N ALA A 95 -26.43 19.58 -1.56
CA ALA A 95 -27.03 20.87 -1.83
C ALA A 95 -27.57 20.99 -3.27
N GLU A 96 -26.87 20.39 -4.24
CA GLU A 96 -27.35 20.28 -5.62
C GLU A 96 -28.59 19.38 -5.72
N ASP A 97 -28.58 18.23 -5.05
CA ASP A 97 -29.70 17.30 -5.00
C ASP A 97 -30.97 17.97 -4.45
N GLU A 98 -30.86 18.71 -3.34
CA GLU A 98 -31.99 19.43 -2.74
C GLU A 98 -32.59 20.47 -3.70
N LYS A 99 -31.75 21.24 -4.38
CA LYS A 99 -32.20 22.23 -5.38
C LYS A 99 -32.85 21.55 -6.57
N LEU A 100 -32.28 20.44 -7.03
CA LEU A 100 -32.84 19.69 -8.15
C LEU A 100 -34.20 19.10 -7.80
N GLU A 101 -34.35 18.52 -6.60
CA GLU A 101 -35.63 18.00 -6.11
C GLU A 101 -36.73 19.06 -6.01
N GLN A 102 -36.40 20.34 -5.84
CA GLN A 102 -37.39 21.42 -5.88
C GLN A 102 -37.88 21.73 -7.31
N ILE A 103 -37.05 21.46 -8.33
CA ILE A 103 -37.36 21.72 -9.75
C ILE A 103 -38.14 20.56 -10.37
N LEU A 104 -37.94 19.33 -9.89
CA LEU A 104 -38.52 18.11 -10.48
C LEU A 104 -40.01 17.93 -10.14
N THR A 105 -40.77 17.47 -11.13
CA THR A 105 -42.14 16.97 -10.92
C THR A 105 -42.13 15.64 -10.17
N PRO A 106 -43.25 15.23 -9.51
CA PRO A 106 -43.30 13.97 -8.76
C PRO A 106 -42.88 12.72 -9.56
N ALA A 107 -43.29 12.62 -10.83
CA ALA A 107 -42.89 11.51 -11.70
C ALA A 107 -41.39 11.52 -12.05
N GLN A 108 -40.78 12.70 -12.18
CA GLN A 108 -39.35 12.84 -12.44
C GLN A 108 -38.50 12.53 -11.20
N LYS A 109 -39.00 12.82 -9.99
CA LYS A 109 -38.33 12.46 -8.73
C LYS A 109 -38.13 10.95 -8.57
N GLU A 110 -39.13 10.16 -8.93
CA GLU A 110 -39.02 8.69 -8.86
C GLU A 110 -37.93 8.16 -9.80
N SER A 111 -37.80 8.74 -10.99
CA SER A 111 -36.73 8.42 -11.94
C SER A 111 -35.36 8.86 -11.42
N TYR A 112 -35.30 10.01 -10.75
CA TYR A 112 -34.07 10.54 -10.16
C TYR A 112 -33.54 9.66 -9.03
N GLU A 113 -34.41 9.21 -8.12
CA GLU A 113 -34.04 8.30 -7.02
C GLU A 113 -33.47 6.97 -7.54
N LYS A 114 -34.05 6.42 -8.62
CA LYS A 114 -33.51 5.22 -9.29
C LYS A 114 -32.09 5.47 -9.84
N LEU A 115 -31.83 6.64 -10.42
CA LEU A 115 -30.49 7.02 -10.90
C LEU A 115 -29.48 7.14 -9.75
N LYS A 116 -29.88 7.72 -8.61
CA LYS A 116 -29.01 7.80 -7.41
C LYS A 116 -28.67 6.42 -6.87
N ALA A 117 -29.65 5.52 -6.81
CA ALA A 117 -29.45 4.15 -6.35
C ALA A 117 -28.47 3.37 -7.25
N ASP A 118 -28.65 3.43 -8.58
CA ASP A 118 -27.76 2.79 -9.55
C ASP A 118 -26.32 3.36 -9.47
N ARG A 119 -26.18 4.67 -9.30
CA ARG A 119 -24.86 5.31 -9.10
C ARG A 119 -24.17 4.74 -7.84
N LYS A 120 -24.90 4.61 -6.73
CA LYS A 120 -24.37 4.07 -5.46
C LYS A 120 -23.95 2.61 -5.61
N GLU A 121 -24.76 1.80 -6.30
CA GLU A 121 -24.45 0.39 -6.59
C GLU A 121 -23.19 0.25 -7.46
N LYS A 122 -23.07 1.05 -8.51
CA LYS A 122 -21.87 1.07 -9.37
C LYS A 122 -20.61 1.39 -8.57
N ILE A 123 -20.65 2.41 -7.71
CA ILE A 123 -19.53 2.76 -6.83
C ILE A 123 -19.17 1.59 -5.90
N HIS A 124 -20.16 0.97 -5.27
CA HIS A 124 -19.95 -0.19 -4.40
C HIS A 124 -19.33 -1.37 -5.17
N SER A 125 -19.79 -1.64 -6.39
CA SER A 125 -19.26 -2.70 -7.26
C SER A 125 -17.81 -2.45 -7.70
N MET A 126 -17.42 -1.17 -7.89
CA MET A 126 -16.06 -0.78 -8.24
C MET A 126 -15.11 -0.90 -7.04
N GLN A 127 -15.55 -0.57 -5.83
CA GLN A 127 -14.77 -0.79 -4.60
C GLN A 127 -14.47 -2.28 -4.36
N GLY A 128 -15.38 -3.18 -4.75
CA GLY A 128 -15.16 -4.64 -4.72
C GLY A 128 -14.21 -5.15 -5.80
N LYS A 129 -14.22 -4.58 -7.01
CA LYS A 129 -13.39 -5.00 -8.14
C LYS A 129 -11.97 -4.41 -8.14
N GLY A 130 -11.75 -3.26 -7.49
CA GLY A 130 -10.43 -2.64 -7.35
C GLY A 130 -9.39 -3.51 -6.65
N LYS A 131 -9.82 -4.46 -5.79
CA LYS A 131 -8.94 -5.45 -5.16
C LYS A 131 -8.38 -6.51 -6.12
N ARG A 132 -8.94 -6.68 -7.34
CA ARG A 132 -8.45 -7.68 -8.32
C ARG A 132 -7.44 -7.12 -9.33
N MET A 133 -7.32 -5.80 -9.48
CA MET A 133 -6.38 -5.15 -10.40
C MET A 133 -4.97 -4.94 -9.82
N GLY A 134 -4.67 -5.43 -8.61
CA GLY A 134 -3.31 -5.48 -8.05
C GLY A 134 -2.44 -6.62 -8.60
N LYS A 135 -3.00 -7.53 -9.40
CA LYS A 135 -2.26 -8.56 -10.16
C LYS A 135 -2.26 -8.21 -11.65
N ARG A 136 -1.56 -7.16 -12.05
CA ARG A 136 -1.05 -7.07 -13.43
C ARG A 136 0.46 -7.32 -13.37
N PRO A 137 0.99 -8.41 -13.94
CA PRO A 137 2.43 -8.57 -14.07
C PRO A 137 2.95 -7.45 -14.99
N GLY A 138 3.88 -6.65 -14.49
CA GLY A 138 4.73 -5.71 -15.23
C GLY A 138 4.05 -4.84 -16.30
N ARG A 139 3.51 -3.67 -15.92
CA ARG A 139 3.64 -2.49 -16.80
C ARG A 139 4.97 -1.82 -16.48
N MET A 140 6.01 -2.30 -17.14
CA MET A 140 7.25 -1.56 -17.36
C MET A 140 6.85 -0.23 -18.02
N TYR A 141 7.48 0.88 -17.64
CA TYR A 141 7.17 2.20 -18.17
C TYR A 141 7.37 2.19 -19.70
N ASP A 142 6.28 2.17 -20.47
CA ASP A 142 6.29 2.53 -21.88
C ASP A 142 6.55 4.03 -21.95
N LEU A 143 7.84 4.40 -21.99
CA LEU A 143 8.29 5.72 -22.41
C LEU A 143 7.78 5.97 -23.84
N PRO A 144 7.04 7.05 -24.10
CA PRO A 144 6.56 7.34 -25.45
C PRO A 144 7.76 7.85 -26.26
N GLY A 145 8.36 6.97 -27.06
CA GLY A 145 9.59 7.39 -27.74
C GLY A 145 10.21 6.41 -28.71
N LYS A 146 9.45 5.76 -29.59
CA LYS A 146 9.89 5.41 -30.96
C LYS A 146 8.66 5.36 -31.87
N ARG A 147 8.31 6.50 -32.48
CA ARG A 147 7.59 6.46 -33.75
C ARG A 147 8.56 5.85 -34.74
N ASP A 148 8.19 4.69 -35.25
CA ASP A 148 8.87 4.00 -36.33
C ASP A 148 8.90 4.91 -37.57
N SER A 149 10.05 5.51 -37.84
CA SER A 149 10.29 6.39 -38.99
C SER A 149 10.65 5.60 -40.25
N SER A 150 10.34 4.30 -40.33
CA SER A 150 10.63 3.47 -41.50
C SER A 150 9.43 3.15 -42.40
N LYS A 151 8.31 3.86 -42.22
CA LYS A 151 7.21 3.89 -43.21
C LYS A 151 6.89 5.31 -43.66
N VAL A 152 7.88 5.95 -44.26
CA VAL A 152 7.64 6.99 -45.26
C VAL A 152 8.67 6.77 -46.37
N ILE A 153 8.19 6.85 -47.61
CA ILE A 153 8.90 7.01 -48.88
C ILE A 153 8.83 5.79 -49.81
N ASN A 154 8.02 6.02 -50.85
CA ASN A 154 7.80 5.38 -52.15
C ASN A 154 7.16 4.00 -52.22
#